data_AF-A0A537FQG8-F1
#
_entry.id   AF-A0A537FQG8-F1
#
_cell.length_a   1.000
_cell.length_b   1.000
_cell.length_c   1.000
_cell.angle_alpha   90.00
_cell.angle_beta   90.00
_cell.angle_gamma   90.00
#
_symmetry.space_group_name_H-M   'P 1'
#
loop_
_entity.id
_entity.type
_entity.pdbx_description
1 polymer ?
#
loop_
_entity_poly.entity_id
_entity_poly.type
_entity_poly.pdbx_seq_one_letter_code
_entity_poly.pdbx_strand_id
1 'polypeptide(L)'
;MLSSYSRDALQKVSTATLTTVLFKRGLRNVFIQGVFLLNPKAPRMVGEAYTLRYIPAREDLDQLGAFEGRGHPQREAIEACPPGQVLVMDARRDATAATGGDILITRLMVRGAAGIVTDGGLRDTPTIEKLDFPVYCGARS
;
A
#
# COMPACT_ATOMS: atom_id res chain seq x y z
N MET A 1 -1.02 1.81 19.02
CA MET A 1 0.28 1.80 18.31
C MET A 1 0.95 0.47 18.57
N LEU A 2 1.39 -0.22 17.51
CA LEU A 2 2.00 -1.55 17.60
C LEU A 2 3.31 -1.49 18.38
N SER A 3 3.46 -2.29 19.44
CA SER A 3 4.71 -2.32 20.23
C SER A 3 5.88 -2.87 19.42
N SER A 4 7.11 -2.46 19.76
CA SER A 4 8.33 -2.99 19.15
C SER A 4 8.41 -4.52 19.26
N TYR A 5 8.10 -5.07 20.44
CA TYR A 5 8.01 -6.51 20.67
C TYR A 5 7.07 -7.21 19.67
N SER A 6 5.85 -6.68 19.50
CA SER A 6 4.86 -7.28 18.61
C SER A 6 5.31 -7.19 17.15
N ARG A 7 5.90 -6.06 16.75
CA ARG A 7 6.45 -5.85 15.41
C ARG A 7 7.55 -6.87 15.11
N ASP A 8 8.52 -7.02 16.01
CA ASP A 8 9.64 -7.95 15.85
C ASP A 8 9.21 -9.41 15.84
N ALA A 9 8.19 -9.76 16.64
CA ALA A 9 7.60 -11.09 16.63
C ALA A 9 6.90 -11.38 15.30
N LEU A 10 6.06 -10.45 14.81
CA LEU A 10 5.33 -10.60 13.55
C LEU A 10 6.26 -10.67 12.34
N GLN A 11 7.38 -9.96 12.36
CA GLN A 11 8.39 -9.97 11.29
C GLN A 11 8.94 -11.38 11.01
N LYS A 12 8.94 -12.27 12.02
CA LYS A 12 9.48 -13.64 11.97
C LYS A 12 8.44 -14.69 11.57
N VAL A 13 7.16 -14.35 11.49
CA VAL A 13 6.07 -15.31 11.25
C VAL A 13 5.57 -15.21 9.80
N SER A 14 5.38 -16.33 9.10
CA SER A 14 4.83 -16.31 7.74
C SER A 14 3.37 -15.84 7.70
N THR A 15 2.94 -15.26 6.58
CA THR A 15 1.54 -14.87 6.37
C THR A 15 0.61 -16.09 6.43
N ALA A 16 1.03 -17.25 5.92
CA ALA A 16 0.27 -18.51 6.02
C ALA A 16 0.03 -18.95 7.48
N THR A 17 1.05 -18.86 8.33
CA THR A 17 0.92 -19.16 9.76
C THR A 17 -0.01 -18.16 10.44
N LEU A 18 0.12 -16.86 10.15
CA LEU A 18 -0.78 -15.83 10.69
C LEU A 18 -2.23 -16.07 10.28
N THR A 19 -2.50 -16.37 9.00
CA THR A 19 -3.84 -16.71 8.51
C THR A 19 -4.43 -17.89 9.25
N THR A 20 -3.64 -18.94 9.52
CA THR A 20 -4.09 -20.12 10.28
C THR A 20 -4.44 -19.77 11.73
N VAL A 21 -3.62 -18.95 12.39
CA VAL A 21 -3.89 -18.50 13.77
C VAL A 21 -5.14 -17.63 13.83
N LEU A 22 -5.34 -16.74 12.87
CA LEU A 22 -6.54 -15.89 12.77
C LEU A 22 -7.79 -16.72 12.49
N PHE A 23 -7.68 -17.74 11.63
CA PHE A 23 -8.77 -18.68 11.36
C PHE A 23 -9.20 -19.44 12.61
N LYS A 24 -8.25 -19.94 13.43
CA LYS A 24 -8.54 -20.55 14.72
C LYS A 24 -9.26 -19.61 15.70
N ARG A 25 -9.13 -18.30 15.51
CA ARG A 25 -9.85 -17.26 16.27
C ARG A 25 -11.17 -16.82 15.62
N GLY A 26 -11.61 -17.50 14.55
CA GLY A 26 -12.88 -17.21 13.86
C GLY A 26 -12.78 -16.15 12.76
N LEU A 27 -11.59 -15.62 12.47
CA LEU A 27 -11.39 -14.61 11.44
C LEU A 27 -11.07 -15.29 10.09
N ARG A 28 -11.99 -15.15 9.12
CA ARG A 28 -11.93 -15.88 7.84
C ARG A 28 -11.50 -15.02 6.64
N ASN A 29 -11.77 -13.71 6.68
CA ASN A 29 -11.44 -12.78 5.60
C ASN A 29 -10.23 -11.90 5.99
N VAL A 30 -9.04 -12.50 5.99
CA VAL A 30 -7.81 -11.88 6.55
C VAL A 30 -6.68 -11.77 5.53
N PHE A 31 -6.96 -12.03 4.25
CA PHE A 31 -5.96 -12.03 3.19
C PHE A 31 -6.49 -11.31 1.94
N ILE A 32 -5.69 -10.38 1.41
CA ILE A 32 -6.02 -9.67 0.18
C ILE A 32 -5.58 -10.53 -1.01
N GLN A 33 -6.55 -11.01 -1.79
CA GLN A 33 -6.27 -11.78 -3.00
C GLN A 33 -6.00 -10.87 -4.20
N GLY A 34 -5.22 -11.37 -5.17
CA GLY A 34 -4.92 -10.65 -6.41
C GLY A 34 -3.79 -9.64 -6.32
N VAL A 35 -3.17 -9.47 -5.15
CA VAL A 35 -1.97 -8.63 -4.97
C VAL A 35 -0.71 -9.47 -4.95
N PHE A 36 0.36 -8.97 -5.57
CA PHE A 36 1.69 -9.60 -5.58
C PHE A 36 2.77 -8.60 -5.17
N LEU A 37 3.89 -9.11 -4.64
CA LEU A 37 5.05 -8.30 -4.32
C LEU A 37 5.72 -7.85 -5.63
N LEU A 38 5.74 -6.54 -5.89
CA LEU A 38 6.29 -5.97 -7.10
C LEU A 38 7.81 -6.11 -7.15
N ASN A 39 8.48 -5.94 -6.00
CA ASN A 39 9.93 -5.96 -5.86
C ASN A 39 10.42 -7.11 -4.95
N PRO A 40 10.71 -8.31 -5.50
CA PRO A 40 11.00 -9.52 -4.72
C PRO A 40 12.20 -9.44 -3.76
N LYS A 41 13.09 -8.46 -3.98
CA LYS A 41 14.28 -8.24 -3.14
C LYS A 41 13.99 -7.39 -1.90
N ALA A 42 12.82 -6.76 -1.82
CA ALA A 42 12.48 -5.90 -0.70
C ALA A 42 12.33 -6.70 0.60
N PRO A 43 12.59 -6.06 1.75
CA PRO A 43 12.42 -6.70 3.05
C PRO A 43 10.96 -7.07 3.30
N ARG A 44 10.73 -7.91 4.31
CA ARG A 44 9.37 -8.12 4.80
C ARG A 44 8.89 -6.86 5.51
N MET A 45 7.60 -6.56 5.45
CA MET A 45 7.00 -5.45 6.17
C MET A 45 6.02 -5.91 7.24
N VAL A 46 5.94 -5.15 8.32
CA VAL A 46 4.91 -5.19 9.36
C VAL A 46 4.62 -3.76 9.78
N GLY A 47 3.35 -3.39 9.85
CA GLY A 47 2.92 -2.09 10.35
C GLY A 47 1.41 -2.02 10.56
N GLU A 48 0.97 -1.01 11.30
CA GLU A 48 -0.45 -0.65 11.38
C GLU A 48 -0.91 -0.13 10.01
N ALA A 49 -2.15 -0.41 9.62
CA ALA A 49 -2.68 0.02 8.33
C ALA A 49 -3.08 1.50 8.37
N TYR A 50 -2.56 2.28 7.43
CA TYR A 50 -3.05 3.61 7.09
C TYR A 50 -3.81 3.50 5.77
N THR A 51 -5.11 3.80 5.75
CA THR A 51 -5.97 3.42 4.62
C THR A 51 -6.33 4.58 3.71
N LEU A 52 -6.31 4.34 2.40
CA LEU A 52 -6.84 5.25 1.37
C LEU A 52 -7.80 4.46 0.48
N ARG A 53 -8.93 5.06 0.10
CA ARG A 53 -9.91 4.47 -0.80
C ARG A 53 -10.10 5.34 -2.02
N TYR A 54 -10.06 4.73 -3.18
CA TYR A 54 -10.48 5.31 -4.45
C TYR A 54 -11.96 5.05 -4.68
N ILE A 55 -12.61 6.02 -5.32
CA ILE A 55 -13.98 5.92 -5.80
C ILE A 55 -13.97 6.21 -7.30
N PRO A 56 -15.00 5.80 -8.05
CA PRO A 56 -15.11 6.13 -9.46
C PRO A 56 -14.97 7.63 -9.68
N ALA A 57 -14.22 7.99 -10.71
CA ALA A 57 -14.04 9.37 -11.11
C ALA A 57 -15.39 9.97 -11.54
N ARG A 58 -15.56 11.24 -11.20
CA ARG A 58 -16.62 12.12 -11.67
C ARG A 58 -16.03 13.04 -12.72
N GLU A 59 -16.37 12.82 -13.99
CA GLU A 59 -15.85 13.62 -15.11
C GLU A 59 -16.12 15.13 -14.96
N ASP A 60 -17.15 15.50 -14.21
CA ASP A 60 -17.48 16.89 -13.90
C ASP A 60 -16.57 17.53 -12.84
N LEU A 61 -15.85 16.74 -12.04
CA LEU A 61 -14.95 17.19 -10.97
C LEU A 61 -13.47 16.85 -11.22
N ASP A 62 -13.18 15.67 -11.79
CA ASP A 62 -11.84 15.11 -12.00
C ASP A 62 -11.16 15.67 -13.25
N GLN A 63 -11.19 16.99 -13.38
CA GLN A 63 -10.47 17.72 -14.41
C GLN A 63 -9.04 18.05 -13.96
N LEU A 64 -8.20 18.58 -14.86
CA LEU A 64 -6.80 18.91 -14.54
C LEU A 64 -6.65 19.79 -13.29
N GLY A 65 -7.62 20.67 -13.03
CA GLY A 65 -7.69 21.51 -11.82
C GLY A 65 -7.71 20.73 -10.51
N ALA A 66 -8.24 19.49 -10.49
CA ALA A 66 -8.25 18.64 -9.30
C ALA A 66 -6.82 18.26 -8.84
N PHE A 67 -5.86 18.31 -9.75
CA PHE A 67 -4.45 18.02 -9.46
C PHE A 67 -3.64 19.28 -9.13
N GLU A 68 -4.24 20.47 -9.19
CA GLU A 68 -3.61 21.73 -8.80
C GLU A 68 -3.51 21.85 -7.27
N GLY A 69 -2.45 22.51 -6.81
CA GLY A 69 -2.20 22.68 -5.37
C GLY A 69 -1.76 21.40 -4.66
N ARG A 70 -1.89 21.39 -3.33
CA ARG A 70 -1.38 20.30 -2.47
C ARG A 70 -2.47 19.43 -1.85
N GLY A 71 -3.74 19.81 -2.01
CA GLY A 71 -4.89 19.17 -1.34
C GLY A 71 -5.46 17.95 -2.05
N HIS A 72 -4.77 17.41 -3.07
CA HIS A 72 -5.23 16.19 -3.72
C HIS A 72 -5.16 15.02 -2.71
N PRO A 73 -6.25 14.28 -2.43
CA PRO A 73 -6.31 13.31 -1.33
C PRO A 73 -5.21 12.23 -1.37
N GLN A 74 -4.78 11.83 -2.57
CA GLN A 74 -3.65 10.90 -2.73
C GLN A 74 -2.33 11.48 -2.18
N ARG A 75 -2.05 12.77 -2.42
CA ARG A 75 -0.83 13.43 -1.92
C ARG A 75 -0.92 13.63 -0.41
N GLU A 76 -2.10 14.01 0.09
CA GLU A 76 -2.34 14.12 1.53
C GLU A 76 -2.15 12.79 2.24
N ALA A 77 -2.64 11.68 1.68
CA ALA A 77 -2.44 10.35 2.26
C ALA A 77 -0.95 9.98 2.35
N ILE A 78 -0.15 10.29 1.32
CA ILE A 78 1.30 10.07 1.34
C ILE A 78 1.99 10.93 2.40
N GLU A 79 1.61 12.20 2.52
CA GLU A 79 2.20 13.13 3.50
C GLU A 79 1.67 12.93 4.93
N ALA A 80 0.53 12.28 5.13
CA ALA A 80 -0.04 12.02 6.45
C ALA A 80 0.26 10.62 6.98
N CYS A 81 0.69 9.67 6.11
CA CYS A 81 1.04 8.32 6.52
C CYS A 81 2.14 8.35 7.61
N PRO A 82 1.87 7.82 8.82
CA PRO A 82 2.83 7.87 9.91
C PRO A 82 4.03 6.92 9.68
N PRO A 83 5.22 7.26 10.20
CA PRO A 83 6.37 6.36 10.15
C PRO A 83 6.06 4.98 10.74
N GLY A 84 6.51 3.92 10.06
CA GLY A 84 6.31 2.53 10.44
C GLY A 84 4.90 1.97 10.16
N GLN A 85 4.00 2.74 9.54
CA GLN A 85 2.69 2.24 9.07
C GLN A 85 2.76 1.77 7.61
N VAL A 86 1.82 0.91 7.22
CA VAL A 86 1.67 0.42 5.85
C VAL A 86 0.51 1.16 5.21
N LEU A 87 0.75 1.83 4.08
CA LEU A 87 -0.32 2.43 3.29
C LEU A 87 -1.11 1.32 2.58
N VAL A 88 -2.39 1.17 2.89
CA VAL A 88 -3.28 0.16 2.29
C VAL A 88 -4.34 0.87 1.45
N MET A 89 -4.34 0.58 0.15
CA MET A 89 -5.12 1.30 -0.85
C MET A 89 -6.17 0.38 -1.47
N ASP A 90 -7.42 0.78 -1.34
CA ASP A 90 -8.59 0.15 -1.97
C ASP A 90 -8.91 0.90 -3.27
N ALA A 91 -8.53 0.29 -4.39
CA ALA A 91 -8.79 0.73 -5.75
C ALA A 91 -9.91 -0.09 -6.41
N ARG A 92 -10.71 -0.80 -5.61
CA ARG A 92 -11.80 -1.67 -6.09
C ARG A 92 -11.34 -2.70 -7.13
N ARG A 93 -10.07 -3.12 -7.06
CA ARG A 93 -9.40 -4.00 -8.04
C ARG A 93 -9.42 -3.46 -9.48
N ASP A 94 -9.55 -2.15 -9.65
CA ASP A 94 -9.45 -1.50 -10.95
C ASP A 94 -8.00 -1.12 -11.24
N ALA A 95 -7.42 -1.76 -12.25
CA ALA A 95 -6.07 -1.51 -12.71
C ALA A 95 -6.00 -0.57 -13.93
N THR A 96 -7.15 -0.10 -14.45
CA THR A 96 -7.19 0.80 -15.61
C THR A 96 -6.69 2.20 -15.28
N ALA A 97 -6.74 2.57 -13.99
CA ALA A 97 -6.14 3.79 -13.46
C ALA A 97 -5.01 3.46 -12.48
N ALA A 98 -3.87 4.12 -12.63
CA ALA A 98 -2.74 3.95 -11.74
C ALA A 98 -3.02 4.59 -10.37
N THR A 99 -2.89 3.79 -9.31
CA THR A 99 -3.03 4.22 -7.92
C THR A 99 -1.79 4.95 -7.40
N GLY A 100 -0.68 4.94 -8.13
CA GLY A 100 0.54 5.66 -7.80
C GLY A 100 1.65 5.38 -8.80
N GLY A 101 2.72 6.15 -8.69
CA GLY A 101 3.96 5.96 -9.46
C GLY A 101 5.18 6.18 -8.57
N ASP A 102 6.36 6.08 -9.17
CA ASP A 102 7.65 6.08 -8.46
C ASP A 102 7.83 7.29 -7.54
N ILE A 103 7.40 8.49 -7.93
CA ILE A 103 7.49 9.73 -7.13
C ILE A 103 6.75 9.56 -5.79
N LEU A 104 5.50 9.09 -5.81
CA LEU A 104 4.69 8.96 -4.60
C LEU A 104 5.20 7.83 -3.71
N ILE A 105 5.61 6.71 -4.32
CA ILE A 105 6.14 5.56 -3.57
C ILE A 105 7.49 5.91 -2.93
N THR A 106 8.38 6.56 -3.66
CA THR A 106 9.67 7.03 -3.13
C THR A 106 9.45 8.04 -2.02
N ARG A 107 8.48 8.96 -2.17
CA ARG A 107 8.14 9.91 -1.12
C ARG A 107 7.65 9.21 0.15
N LEU A 108 6.76 8.23 0.01
CA LEU A 108 6.25 7.42 1.12
C LEU A 108 7.38 6.65 1.84
N MET A 109 8.34 6.10 1.08
CA MET A 109 9.55 5.47 1.62
C MET A 109 10.39 6.45 2.42
N VAL A 110 10.69 7.63 1.87
CA VAL A 110 11.48 8.68 2.56
C VAL A 110 10.78 9.19 3.82
N ARG A 111 9.44 9.18 3.84
CA ARG A 111 8.62 9.51 5.02
C ARG A 111 8.67 8.45 6.12
N GLY A 112 9.31 7.30 5.87
CA GLY A 112 9.52 6.24 6.85
C GLY A 112 8.34 5.28 7.01
N ALA A 113 7.43 5.21 6.03
CA ALA A 113 6.42 4.15 6.02
C ALA A 113 7.10 2.76 6.00
N ALA A 114 6.38 1.72 6.43
CA ALA A 114 6.88 0.34 6.41
C ALA A 114 6.68 -0.34 5.04
N GLY A 115 5.77 0.18 4.21
CA GLY A 115 5.47 -0.38 2.89
C GLY A 115 4.12 0.09 2.35
N ILE A 116 3.71 -0.48 1.22
CA ILE A 116 2.43 -0.20 0.56
C ILE A 116 1.77 -1.49 0.07
N VAL A 117 0.45 -1.54 0.17
CA VAL A 117 -0.42 -2.52 -0.47
C VAL A 117 -1.49 -1.79 -1.25
N THR A 118 -1.62 -2.03 -2.54
CA THR A 118 -2.74 -1.56 -3.37
C THR A 118 -3.33 -2.74 -4.13
N ASP A 119 -4.65 -2.81 -4.26
CA ASP A 119 -5.30 -3.79 -5.14
C ASP A 119 -5.50 -3.26 -6.58
N GLY A 120 -5.03 -2.04 -6.88
CA GLY A 120 -5.00 -1.45 -8.22
C GLY A 120 -3.64 -1.56 -8.92
N GLY A 121 -3.52 -0.85 -10.05
CA GLY A 121 -2.28 -0.74 -10.82
C GLY A 121 -1.30 0.26 -10.24
N LEU A 122 0.00 0.03 -10.44
CA LEU A 122 1.06 1.03 -10.23
C LEU A 122 1.78 1.28 -11.54
N ARG A 123 2.02 2.56 -11.86
CA ARG A 123 2.88 2.98 -12.97
C ARG A 123 4.35 3.04 -12.54
N ASP A 124 5.25 3.20 -13.51
CA ASP A 124 6.70 3.35 -13.29
C ASP A 124 7.31 2.13 -12.57
N THR A 125 6.72 0.94 -12.76
CA THR A 125 7.14 -0.28 -12.05
C THR A 125 8.62 -0.61 -12.19
N PRO A 126 9.30 -0.41 -13.34
CA PRO A 126 10.73 -0.71 -13.45
C PRO A 126 11.61 0.13 -12.50
N THR A 127 11.17 1.33 -12.13
CA THR A 127 11.85 2.17 -11.15
C THR A 127 11.52 1.73 -9.73
N ILE A 128 10.23 1.48 -9.45
CA ILE A 128 9.75 1.02 -8.13
C ILE A 128 10.41 -0.31 -7.74
N GLU A 129 10.63 -1.21 -8.71
CA GLU A 129 11.27 -2.51 -8.50
C GLU A 129 12.67 -2.44 -7.88
N LYS A 130 13.35 -1.29 -8.02
CA LYS A 130 14.70 -1.05 -7.53
C LYS A 130 14.73 -0.43 -6.13
N LEU A 131 13.58 -0.04 -5.58
CA LEU A 131 13.48 0.53 -4.24
C LEU A 131 13.63 -0.55 -3.17
N ASP A 132 14.34 -0.23 -2.09
CA ASP A 132 14.41 -1.04 -0.87
C ASP A 132 13.18 -0.78 0.02
N PHE A 133 11.99 -0.92 -0.56
CA PHE A 133 10.72 -0.55 0.07
C PHE A 133 9.62 -1.53 -0.37
N PRO A 134 8.98 -2.28 0.54
CA PRO A 134 8.06 -3.35 0.13
C PRO A 134 6.79 -2.80 -0.53
N VAL A 135 6.54 -3.21 -1.78
CA VAL A 135 5.42 -2.72 -2.59
C VAL A 135 4.60 -3.88 -3.11
N TYR A 136 3.33 -3.95 -2.71
CA TYR A 136 2.37 -4.92 -3.22
C TYR A 136 1.34 -4.22 -4.11
N CYS A 137 1.09 -4.75 -5.30
CA CYS A 137 0.09 -4.20 -6.24
C CYS A 137 -0.76 -5.29 -6.90
N GLY A 138 -1.91 -4.91 -7.44
CA GLY A 138 -2.81 -5.80 -8.19
C GLY A 138 -2.40 -5.95 -9.66
N ALA A 139 -1.72 -4.93 -10.22
CA ALA A 139 -1.27 -4.94 -11.61
C ALA A 139 -0.02 -4.08 -11.83
N ARG A 140 0.69 -4.37 -12.92
CA ARG A 140 1.74 -3.50 -13.49
C ARG A 140 1.08 -2.62 -14.54
N SER A 141 1.25 -1.30 -14.43
CA SER A 141 0.77 -0.30 -15.40
C SER A 141 1.92 0.49 -15.99
#